data_AF-A0A821WIZ4-F1
#
_entry.id   AF-A0A821WIZ4-F1
#
_cell.length_a   1.000
_cell.length_b   1.000
_cell.length_c   1.000
_cell.angle_alpha   90.00
_cell.angle_beta   90.00
_cell.angle_gamma   90.00
#
_symmetry.space_group_name_H-M   'P 1'
#
loop_
_entity.id
_entity.type
_entity.pdbx_description
1 polymer ?
#
loop_
_entity_poly.entity_id
_entity_poly.type
_entity_poly.pdbx_seq_one_letter_code
_entity_poly.pdbx_strand_id
1 'polypeptide(L)' 'MDLVVTNLGDHTISILFGWGNGDFQAQIKYVIDREPNYVIAGDFNNDKKMDIAVLGRLANHMHVLFGDG' A
#
# COMPACT_ATOMS: atom_id res chain seq x y z
N MET A 1 -4.88 13.69 -1.79
CA MET A 1 -3.95 12.83 -2.53
C MET A 1 -3.18 12.07 -1.50
N ASP A 2 -3.25 10.75 -1.55
CA ASP A 2 -2.61 9.87 -0.56
C ASP A 2 -1.36 9.25 -1.17
N LEU A 3 -0.48 8.75 -0.32
CA LEU A 3 0.78 8.15 -0.73
C LEU A 3 0.90 6.73 -0.20
N VAL A 4 1.39 5.84 -1.06
CA VAL A 4 1.79 4.48 -0.69
C VAL A 4 3.29 4.34 -0.96
N VAL A 5 4.03 3.92 0.06
CA VAL A 5 5.49 3.77 0.00
C VAL A 5 5.86 2.33 0.33
N THR A 6 6.72 1.73 -0.49
CA THR A 6 7.32 0.43 -0.19
C THR A 6 8.61 0.62 0.61
N ASN A 7 8.69 0.02 1.79
CA ASN A 7 9.86 0.06 2.64
C ASN A 7 10.60 -1.28 2.53
N LEU A 8 11.44 -1.39 1.50
CA LEU A 8 12.05 -2.66 1.09
C LEU A 8 12.78 -3.37 2.24
N GLY A 9 13.70 -2.67 2.92
CA GLY A 9 14.50 -3.25 4.01
C GLY A 9 13.70 -3.56 5.28
N ASP A 10 12.61 -2.82 5.51
CA ASP A 10 11.75 -2.98 6.68
C ASP A 10 10.67 -4.04 6.48
N HIS A 11 10.53 -4.59 5.27
CA HIS A 11 9.47 -5.55 4.92
C HIS A 11 8.06 -5.00 5.23
N THR A 12 7.84 -3.70 4.96
CA THR A 12 6.55 -3.04 5.20
C THR A 12 6.15 -2.18 4.01
N ILE A 13 4.87 -1.86 3.92
CA ILE A 13 4.40 -0.68 3.19
C ILE A 13 3.87 0.36 4.16
N SER A 14 3.97 1.63 3.78
CA SER A 14 3.41 2.76 4.50
C SER A 14 2.32 3.42 3.68
N ILE A 15 1.17 3.66 4.29
CA ILE A 15 0.10 4.49 3.74
C ILE A 15 0.11 5.82 4.49
N LEU A 16 0.13 6.92 3.75
CA LEU A 16 0.07 8.28 4.28
C LEU A 16 -1.12 9.00 3.65
N PHE A 17 -2.12 9.33 4.47
CA PHE A 17 -3.28 10.10 4.03
C PHE A 17 -2.93 11.58 3.90
N GLY A 18 -3.27 12.18 2.77
CA GLY A 18 -3.00 13.58 2.50
C GLY A 18 -4.07 14.50 3.07
N TRP A 19 -3.64 15.64 3.60
CA TRP A 19 -4.56 16.69 4.06
C TRP A 19 -5.12 17.55 2.92
N GLY A 20 -4.66 17.34 1.69
CA GLY A 20 -5.08 18.09 0.51
C GLY A 20 -4.34 19.41 0.29
N ASN A 21 -3.42 19.77 1.18
CA ASN A 21 -2.56 20.97 1.11
C ASN A 21 -1.10 20.66 0.76
N GLY A 22 -0.78 19.39 0.45
CA GLY A 22 0.59 18.91 0.23
C GLY A 22 1.24 18.27 1.47
N ASP A 23 0.63 18.40 2.64
CA ASP A 23 1.04 17.69 3.85
C ASP A 23 0.34 16.33 3.99
N PHE A 24 0.95 15.46 4.79
CA PHE A 24 0.47 14.10 5.06
C PHE A 24 0.33 13.83 6.55
N GLN A 25 -0.59 12.93 6.89
CA GLN A 25 -0.74 12.36 8.22
C GLN A 25 0.43 11.45 8.59
N ALA A 26 0.46 11.03 9.85
CA ALA A 26 1.37 9.98 10.29
C ALA A 26 1.12 8.70 9.48
N GLN A 27 2.21 8.02 9.11
CA GLN A 27 2.14 6.79 8.33
C GLN A 27 1.44 5.67 9.10
N ILE A 28 0.62 4.90 8.39
CA ILE A 28 0.14 3.58 8.83
C ILE A 28 1.01 2.53 8.14
N LYS A 29 1.61 1.64 8.92
CA LYS A 29 2.50 0.58 8.39
C LYS A 29 1.77 -0.76 8.35
N TYR A 30 1.92 -1.46 7.22
CA TYR A 30 1.46 -2.83 7.05
C TYR A 30 2.67 -3.73 6.81
N VAL A 31 2.78 -4.79 7.59
CA VAL A 31 3.84 -5.80 7.43
C VAL A 31 3.52 -6.66 6.22
N ILE A 32 4.55 -6.89 5.41
CA ILE A 32 4.52 -7.78 4.24
C ILE A 32 5.58 -8.85 4.50
N ASP A 33 5.33 -10.10 4.09
CA ASP A 33 6.23 -11.23 4.41
C ASP A 33 7.58 -11.19 3.65
N ARG A 34 7.68 -10.39 2.57
CA ARG A 34 8.85 -10.28 1.69
C ARG A 34 9.06 -8.86 1.19
N GLU A 35 10.31 -8.52 0.85
CA GLU A 35 10.76 -7.25 0.27
C GLU A 35 9.75 -6.68 -0.75
N PRO A 36 8.92 -5.68 -0.36
CA PRO A 36 7.88 -5.15 -1.24
C PRO A 36 8.54 -4.33 -2.35
N ASN A 37 8.45 -4.84 -3.58
CA ASN A 37 9.14 -4.24 -4.73
C ASN A 37 8.18 -3.55 -5.69
N TYR A 38 6.96 -4.05 -5.78
CA TYR A 38 5.96 -3.55 -6.70
C TYR A 38 4.69 -3.20 -5.94
N VAL A 39 4.10 -2.07 -6.32
CA VAL A 39 2.81 -1.58 -5.82
C VAL A 39 1.97 -1.14 -6.99
N ILE A 40 0.70 -1.55 -6.98
CA ILE A 40 -0.33 -1.07 -7.92
C ILE A 40 -1.57 -0.66 -7.13
N ALA A 41 -2.28 0.35 -7.63
CA ALA A 41 -3.53 0.80 -7.08
C ALA A 41 -4.65 0.56 -8.09
N GLY A 42 -5.79 0.03 -7.65
CA GLY A 42 -6.95 -0.23 -8.48
C GLY A 42 -8.12 -0.72 -7.64
N ASP A 43 -9.32 -0.70 -8.20
CA ASP A 43 -10.48 -1.37 -7.60
C ASP A 43 -10.42 -2.86 -7.99
N PHE A 44 -9.97 -3.72 -7.07
CA PHE A 44 -9.75 -5.14 -7.33
C PHE A 44 -10.91 -6.01 -6.84
N ASN A 45 -11.75 -5.50 -5.95
CA ASN A 45 -12.93 -6.20 -5.43
C ASN A 45 -14.27 -5.68 -5.98
N ASN A 46 -14.26 -4.68 -6.87
CA ASN A 46 -15.40 -3.99 -7.47
C ASN A 46 -16.29 -3.24 -6.46
N ASP A 47 -15.73 -2.72 -5.37
CA ASP A 47 -16.47 -1.93 -4.38
C ASP A 47 -16.44 -0.41 -4.65
N LYS A 48 -15.76 0.00 -5.73
CA LYS A 48 -15.53 1.40 -6.13
C LYS A 48 -14.61 2.19 -5.21
N LYS A 49 -13.91 1.51 -4.29
CA LYS A 49 -12.84 2.09 -3.48
C LYS A 49 -11.50 1.69 -4.09
N MET A 50 -10.48 2.49 -3.80
CA MET A 50 -9.13 2.23 -4.29
C MET A 50 -8.48 1.19 -3.39
N ASP A 51 -8.16 0.02 -3.93
CA ASP A 51 -7.37 -1.01 -3.26
C ASP A 51 -5.89 -0.86 -3.62
N ILE A 52 -5.04 -1.50 -2.83
CA ILE A 52 -3.60 -1.55 -3.05
C ILE A 52 -3.18 -3.02 -3.15
N ALA A 53 -2.54 -3.39 -4.26
CA ALA A 53 -1.89 -4.69 -4.37
C ALA A 53 -0.37 -4.54 -4.33
N VAL A 54 0.26 -5.40 -3.53
CA VAL A 54 1.70 -5.39 -3.26
C VAL A 54 2.28 -6.75 -3.62
N LEU A 55 3.38 -6.74 -4.36
CA LEU A 55 4.14 -7.94 -4.71
C LEU A 55 5.58 -7.82 -4.20
N GLY A 56 5.97 -8.81 -3.41
CA GLY A 56 7.35 -8.96 -2.98
C GLY A 56 8.22 -9.55 -4.09
N ARG A 57 9.49 -9.13 -4.17
CA ARG A 57 10.43 -9.56 -5.24
C ARG A 57 10.54 -11.08 -5.40
N LEU A 58 10.51 -11.79 -4.27
CA LEU A 58 10.64 -13.25 -4.17
C LEU A 58 9.38 -13.88 -3.58
N ALA A 59 8.28 -13.12 -3.52
CA ALA A 59 7.04 -13.64 -2.99
C ALA A 59 6.38 -14.59 -4.00
N ASN A 60 5.85 -15.69 -3.48
CA ASN A 60 5.01 -16.63 -4.23
C ASN A 60 3.51 -16.32 -4.11
N HIS A 61 3.18 -15.19 -3.47
CA HIS A 61 1.81 -14.71 -3.28
C HIS A 61 1.79 -13.18 -3.35
N MET A 62 0.61 -12.64 -3.62
CA MET A 62 0.33 -11.20 -3.65
C MET A 62 -0.47 -10.82 -2.41
N HIS A 63 -0.16 -9.66 -1.83
CA HIS A 63 -0.99 -9.06 -0.79
C HIS A 63 -1.92 -8.02 -1.42
N VAL A 64 -3.20 -8.05 -1.08
CA VAL A 64 -4.16 -7.00 -1.44
C VAL A 64 -4.69 -6.39 -0.15
N LEU A 65 -4.55 -5.07 -0.03
CA LEU A 65 -5.17 -4.27 1.02
C LEU A 65 -6.41 -3.61 0.40
N PHE A 66 -7.59 -3.99 0.88
CA PHE A 66 -8.84 -3.39 0.41
C PHE A 66 -9.01 -2.00 1.00
N GLY A 67 -9.43 -1.06 0.16
CA GLY A 67 -9.80 0.28 0.61
C GLY A 67 -11.07 0.20 1.44
N ASP A 68 -11.00 0.47 2.75
CA ASP A 68 -12.17 0.40 3.64
C ASP A 68 -12.77 1.77 3.98
N GLY A 69 -12.17 2.87 3.51
CA GLY A 69 -12.59 4.27 3.74
C GLY A 69 -14.00 4.62 3.29
#